data_AF-A0A9D7IT44-F1
#
_entry.id   AF-A0A9D7IT44-F1
#
_cell.length_a   1.000
_cell.length_b   1.000
_cell.length_c   1.000
_cell.angle_alpha   90.00
_cell.angle_beta   90.00
_cell.angle_gamma   90.00
#
_symmetry.space_group_name_H-M   'P 1'
#
loop_
_entity.id
_entity.type
_entity.pdbx_description
1 polymer ?
#
loop_
_entity_poly.entity_id
_entity_poly.type
_entity_poly.pdbx_seq_one_letter_code
_entity_poly.pdbx_strand_id
1 'polypeptide(L)'
;MHLRGKSMEYKVFYPDGKSEILLSVPNYDFAWQTNYELKEPKRLPKGSKLMVTAYFDNSTKNKFNPDPSKDVRYGEPTYDEMMLGFMDFVTEMPAVARVETRTLDTYTGRYEVMPGVFATVTRNGNGLAIQIPMQGKIEFLPQSETKFFQKDGDLEINFVKSESGEVSEAQIDMMGRTIKAKKAREVAANGSGQ
;
A
#
# COMPACT_ATOMS: atom_id res chain seq x y z
N MET A 1 7.26 -22.11 -4.46
CA MET A 1 7.18 -23.41 -3.74
C MET A 1 8.56 -24.05 -3.75
N HIS A 2 8.82 -25.10 -2.97
CA HIS A 2 10.06 -25.86 -3.05
C HIS A 2 9.90 -27.10 -3.94
N LEU A 3 10.65 -28.17 -3.66
CA LEU A 3 10.89 -29.32 -4.53
C LEU A 3 9.70 -30.27 -4.67
N ARG A 4 8.73 -30.21 -3.74
CA ARG A 4 7.46 -30.94 -3.85
C ARG A 4 6.38 -30.13 -4.55
N GLY A 5 6.62 -28.86 -4.90
CA GLY A 5 5.65 -28.05 -5.65
C GLY A 5 5.24 -28.73 -6.96
N LYS A 6 3.93 -28.87 -7.20
CA LYS A 6 3.38 -29.54 -8.39
C LYS A 6 2.64 -28.58 -9.32
N SER A 7 1.77 -27.76 -8.75
CA SER A 7 0.99 -26.80 -9.51
C SER A 7 0.53 -25.64 -8.64
N MET A 8 0.26 -24.50 -9.27
CA MET A 8 -0.31 -23.33 -8.60
C MET A 8 -1.34 -22.65 -9.50
N GLU A 9 -2.45 -22.22 -8.92
CA GLU A 9 -3.53 -21.49 -9.58
C GLU A 9 -3.85 -20.21 -8.80
N TYR A 10 -4.07 -19.12 -9.53
CA TYR A 10 -4.58 -17.86 -9.00
C TYR A 10 -5.96 -17.64 -9.57
N LYS A 11 -6.97 -17.63 -8.72
CA LYS A 11 -8.37 -17.46 -9.09
C LYS A 11 -8.95 -16.26 -8.38
N VAL A 12 -9.60 -15.37 -9.13
CA VAL A 12 -10.33 -14.24 -8.55
C VAL A 12 -11.81 -14.54 -8.46
N PHE A 13 -12.43 -14.15 -7.36
CA PHE A 13 -13.87 -14.13 -7.14
C PHE A 13 -14.32 -12.67 -7.05
N TYR A 14 -15.27 -12.28 -7.90
CA TYR A 14 -15.77 -10.92 -8.00
C TYR A 14 -16.95 -10.67 -7.05
N PRO A 15 -17.22 -9.38 -6.70
CA PRO A 15 -18.37 -9.00 -5.90
C PRO A 15 -19.73 -9.39 -6.51
N ASP A 16 -19.79 -9.50 -7.84
CA ASP A 16 -21.01 -9.91 -8.57
C ASP A 16 -21.22 -11.44 -8.59
N GLY A 17 -20.37 -12.20 -7.91
CA GLY A 17 -20.43 -13.66 -7.82
C GLY A 17 -19.71 -14.41 -8.95
N LYS A 18 -19.18 -13.71 -9.96
CA LYS A 18 -18.38 -14.36 -11.02
C LYS A 18 -17.00 -14.74 -10.50
N SER A 19 -16.34 -15.65 -11.21
CA SER A 19 -14.92 -15.96 -10.96
C SER A 19 -14.17 -16.26 -12.25
N GLU A 20 -12.87 -16.04 -12.24
CA GLU A 20 -11.99 -16.41 -13.34
C GLU A 20 -10.60 -16.81 -12.82
N ILE A 21 -9.91 -17.63 -13.59
CA ILE A 21 -8.51 -17.99 -13.34
C ILE A 21 -7.63 -16.94 -14.01
N LEU A 22 -6.80 -16.25 -13.23
CA LEU A 22 -5.84 -15.26 -13.72
C LEU A 22 -4.54 -15.91 -14.18
N LEU A 23 -4.10 -16.95 -13.47
CA LEU A 23 -2.88 -17.69 -13.77
C LEU A 23 -3.07 -19.15 -13.39
N SER A 24 -2.66 -20.05 -14.28
CA SER A 24 -2.59 -21.49 -14.02
C SER A 24 -1.23 -22.01 -14.44
N VAL A 25 -0.47 -22.55 -13.48
CA VAL A 25 0.81 -23.22 -13.69
C VAL A 25 0.60 -24.70 -13.31
N PRO A 26 0.12 -25.54 -14.25
CA PRO A 26 -0.26 -26.93 -13.94
C PRO A 26 0.95 -27.86 -13.77
N ASN A 27 2.11 -27.48 -14.31
CA ASN A 27 3.37 -28.20 -14.18
C ASN A 27 4.42 -27.24 -13.64
N TYR A 28 4.41 -27.01 -12.34
CA TYR A 28 5.38 -26.15 -11.67
C TYR A 28 6.78 -26.80 -11.72
N ASP A 29 7.80 -25.99 -11.93
CA ASP A 29 9.21 -26.39 -11.85
C ASP A 29 9.93 -25.45 -10.87
N PHE A 30 10.58 -26.04 -9.86
CA PHE A 30 11.33 -25.29 -8.86
C PHE A 30 12.47 -24.45 -9.46
N ALA A 31 13.07 -24.90 -10.56
CA ALA A 31 14.13 -24.18 -11.26
C ALA A 31 13.59 -23.03 -12.13
N TRP A 32 12.28 -22.98 -12.37
CA TRP A 32 11.62 -21.97 -13.21
C TRP A 32 10.66 -21.10 -12.37
N GLN A 33 11.23 -20.27 -11.50
CA GLN A 33 10.48 -19.29 -10.72
C GLN A 33 10.59 -17.92 -11.39
N THR A 34 9.63 -17.62 -12.26
CA THR A 34 9.58 -16.38 -13.06
C THR A 34 8.30 -15.59 -12.79
N ASN A 35 8.28 -14.36 -13.27
CA ASN A 35 7.09 -13.52 -13.25
C ASN A 35 6.24 -13.78 -14.49
N TYR A 36 4.94 -13.92 -14.29
CA TYR A 36 3.96 -14.01 -15.38
C TYR A 36 3.16 -12.71 -15.42
N GLU A 37 3.35 -11.95 -16.49
CA GLU A 37 2.61 -10.71 -16.73
C GLU A 37 1.33 -11.00 -17.52
N LEU A 38 0.19 -10.46 -17.07
CA LEU A 38 -1.04 -10.53 -17.83
C LEU A 38 -0.90 -9.69 -19.10
N LYS A 39 -1.24 -10.28 -20.25
CA LYS A 39 -1.24 -9.57 -21.54
C LYS A 39 -2.10 -8.29 -21.50
N GLU A 40 -3.21 -8.37 -20.80
CA GLU A 40 -4.09 -7.22 -20.53
C GLU A 40 -4.22 -7.05 -19.01
N PRO A 41 -3.88 -5.88 -18.44
CA PRO A 41 -4.02 -5.64 -17.01
C PRO A 41 -5.46 -5.89 -16.55
N LYS A 42 -5.63 -6.69 -15.50
CA LYS A 42 -6.95 -7.01 -14.97
C LYS A 42 -7.37 -6.03 -13.89
N ARG A 43 -8.44 -5.27 -14.15
CA ARG A 43 -9.09 -4.47 -13.11
C ARG A 43 -9.80 -5.39 -12.12
N LEU A 44 -9.42 -5.28 -10.85
CA LEU A 44 -10.10 -5.94 -9.74
C LEU A 44 -10.94 -4.91 -8.97
N PRO A 45 -12.28 -4.93 -9.05
CA PRO A 45 -13.10 -4.01 -8.29
C PRO A 45 -12.98 -4.27 -6.78
N LYS A 46 -13.27 -3.22 -5.99
CA LYS A 46 -13.34 -3.33 -4.53
C LYS A 46 -14.26 -4.49 -4.13
N GLY A 47 -13.77 -5.35 -3.24
CA GLY A 47 -14.49 -6.53 -2.76
C GLY A 47 -14.15 -7.82 -3.52
N SER A 48 -13.37 -7.76 -4.61
CA SER A 48 -12.78 -8.95 -5.21
C SER A 48 -11.91 -9.71 -4.20
N LYS A 49 -11.92 -11.04 -4.28
CA LYS A 49 -11.09 -11.93 -3.47
C LYS A 49 -10.20 -12.77 -4.38
N LEU A 50 -8.89 -12.73 -4.15
CA LEU A 50 -7.96 -13.60 -4.84
C LEU A 50 -7.68 -14.84 -3.98
N MET A 51 -7.84 -16.01 -4.58
CA MET A 51 -7.50 -17.30 -3.99
C MET A 51 -6.30 -17.88 -4.74
N VAL A 52 -5.25 -18.21 -4.01
CA VAL A 52 -4.09 -18.91 -4.55
C VAL A 52 -4.13 -20.34 -4.03
N THR A 53 -4.21 -21.31 -4.93
CA THR A 53 -4.23 -22.74 -4.59
C THR A 53 -2.97 -23.39 -5.10
N ALA A 54 -2.26 -24.09 -4.22
CA ALA A 54 -1.03 -24.80 -4.52
C ALA A 54 -1.20 -26.29 -4.21
N TYR A 55 -0.60 -27.14 -5.05
CA TYR A 55 -0.54 -28.57 -4.82
C TYR A 55 0.90 -29.02 -4.65
N PHE A 56 1.12 -29.95 -3.72
CA PHE A 56 2.40 -30.58 -3.47
C PHE A 56 2.34 -32.08 -3.79
N ASP A 57 3.41 -32.62 -4.37
CA ASP A 57 3.58 -34.05 -4.63
C ASP A 57 4.57 -34.65 -3.63
N ASN A 58 4.03 -35.22 -2.55
CA ASN A 58 4.81 -35.95 -1.55
C ASN A 58 4.95 -37.45 -1.88
N SER A 59 4.67 -37.89 -3.11
CA SER A 59 4.78 -39.30 -3.47
C SER A 59 6.24 -39.75 -3.61
N THR A 60 6.47 -41.05 -3.50
CA THR A 60 7.77 -41.69 -3.80
C THR A 60 8.16 -41.62 -5.28
N LYS A 61 7.25 -41.19 -6.16
CA LYS A 61 7.49 -41.05 -7.60
C LYS A 61 8.07 -39.70 -7.99
N ASN A 62 7.91 -38.69 -7.13
CA ASN A 62 8.53 -37.38 -7.34
C ASN A 62 10.03 -37.49 -7.07
N LYS A 63 10.84 -37.49 -8.13
CA LYS A 63 12.31 -37.60 -8.03
C LYS A 63 12.98 -36.42 -7.33
N PHE A 64 12.27 -35.29 -7.20
CA PHE A 64 12.75 -34.11 -6.51
C PHE A 64 12.36 -34.10 -5.03
N ASN A 65 11.47 -35.01 -4.59
CA ASN A 65 11.06 -35.11 -3.19
C ASN A 65 12.24 -35.56 -2.32
N PRO A 66 12.72 -34.72 -1.37
CA PRO A 66 13.89 -35.05 -0.56
C PRO A 66 13.66 -36.23 0.39
N ASP A 67 12.44 -36.39 0.89
CA ASP A 67 12.02 -37.51 1.72
C ASP A 67 10.48 -37.65 1.68
N PRO A 68 9.94 -38.66 0.97
CA PRO A 68 8.50 -38.90 0.88
C PRO A 68 7.90 -39.52 2.15
N SER A 69 8.71 -39.93 3.12
CA SER A 69 8.22 -40.48 4.40
C SER A 69 7.90 -39.39 5.44
N LYS A 70 8.26 -38.14 5.17
CA LYS A 70 8.04 -37.00 6.07
C LYS A 70 6.78 -36.24 5.71
N ASP A 71 6.13 -35.70 6.73
CA ASP A 71 5.03 -34.76 6.57
C ASP A 71 5.50 -33.48 5.88
N VAL A 72 4.65 -32.96 5.00
CA VAL A 72 4.89 -31.68 4.34
C VAL A 72 4.50 -30.56 5.31
N ARG A 73 5.47 -29.68 5.62
CA ARG A 73 5.29 -28.53 6.50
C ARG A 73 5.93 -27.29 5.92
N TYR A 74 5.49 -26.12 6.41
CA TYR A 74 6.12 -24.86 6.07
C TYR A 74 7.55 -24.79 6.65
N GLY A 75 8.51 -24.32 5.86
CA GLY A 75 9.88 -24.05 6.31
C GLY A 75 10.74 -23.38 5.24
N GLU A 76 11.79 -22.69 5.69
CA GLU A 76 12.75 -22.03 4.79
C GLU A 76 13.67 -22.97 4.02
N PRO A 77 14.15 -24.09 4.58
CA PRO A 77 14.98 -25.03 3.84
C PRO A 77 14.20 -25.73 2.71
N THR A 78 14.88 -26.09 1.62
CA THR A 78 14.27 -26.74 0.44
C THR A 78 13.73 -28.14 0.69
N TYR A 79 14.08 -28.77 1.82
CA TYR A 79 13.50 -30.04 2.27
C TYR A 79 12.15 -29.89 3.00
N ASP A 80 11.81 -28.67 3.44
CA ASP A 80 10.46 -28.28 3.82
C ASP A 80 9.79 -27.57 2.63
N GLU A 81 8.56 -27.06 2.79
CA GLU A 81 7.83 -26.38 1.71
C GLU A 81 7.51 -24.92 2.01
N MET A 82 7.24 -24.17 0.94
CA MET A 82 6.67 -22.83 1.01
C MET A 82 5.51 -22.70 0.04
N MET A 83 4.43 -22.04 0.48
CA MET A 83 3.36 -21.58 -0.40
C MET A 83 3.37 -20.05 -0.38
N LEU A 84 3.98 -19.46 -1.40
CA LEU A 84 4.05 -18.01 -1.57
C LEU A 84 3.40 -17.65 -2.90
N GLY A 85 2.36 -16.82 -2.83
CA GLY A 85 1.55 -16.40 -3.96
C GLY A 85 1.84 -14.94 -4.36
N PHE A 86 3.08 -14.63 -4.76
CA PHE A 86 3.47 -13.26 -5.08
C PHE A 86 2.61 -12.66 -6.20
N MET A 87 2.21 -11.40 -6.02
CA MET A 87 1.46 -10.64 -7.01
C MET A 87 1.85 -9.18 -6.92
N ASP A 88 1.97 -8.56 -8.09
CA ASP A 88 2.11 -7.12 -8.22
C ASP A 88 0.77 -6.52 -8.66
N PHE A 89 0.41 -5.38 -8.10
CA PHE A 89 -0.77 -4.63 -8.49
C PHE A 89 -0.48 -3.14 -8.41
N VAL A 90 -1.27 -2.38 -9.17
CA VAL A 90 -1.29 -0.92 -9.09
C VAL A 90 -2.70 -0.49 -8.73
N THR A 91 -2.81 0.58 -7.95
CA THR A 91 -4.08 1.25 -7.68
C THR A 91 -4.28 2.36 -8.72
N GLU A 92 -5.53 2.76 -8.94
CA GLU A 92 -5.75 3.99 -9.70
C GLU A 92 -5.30 5.18 -8.87
N MET A 93 -4.49 6.04 -9.47
CA MET A 93 -4.28 7.37 -8.91
C MET A 93 -5.62 8.11 -8.87
N PRO A 94 -5.99 8.71 -7.73
CA PRO A 94 -7.16 9.57 -7.66
C PRO A 94 -7.08 10.72 -8.68
N ALA A 95 -8.24 11.18 -9.15
CA ALA A 95 -8.29 12.35 -10.00
C ALA A 95 -7.76 13.59 -9.25
N VAL A 96 -6.88 14.35 -9.90
CA VAL A 96 -6.35 15.60 -9.34
C VAL A 96 -7.40 16.69 -9.47
N ALA A 97 -7.92 17.17 -8.35
CA ALA A 97 -8.84 18.30 -8.30
C ALA A 97 -8.11 19.63 -8.47
N ARG A 98 -8.81 20.66 -8.97
CA ARG A 98 -8.29 22.03 -8.95
C ARG A 98 -8.66 22.67 -7.62
N VAL A 99 -7.66 23.03 -6.83
CA VAL A 99 -7.82 23.78 -5.57
C VAL A 99 -7.06 25.09 -5.69
N GLU A 100 -7.69 26.19 -5.28
CA GLU A 100 -7.07 27.52 -5.32
C GLU A 100 -5.85 27.60 -4.40
N THR A 101 -4.79 28.30 -4.83
CA THR A 101 -3.53 28.40 -4.07
C THR A 101 -3.73 28.99 -2.68
N ARG A 102 -4.58 30.00 -2.54
CA ARG A 102 -4.96 30.59 -1.25
C ARG A 102 -5.57 29.57 -0.29
N THR A 103 -6.29 28.57 -0.81
CA THR A 103 -6.87 27.50 0.00
C THR A 103 -5.76 26.55 0.44
N LEU A 104 -4.83 26.21 -0.46
CA LEU A 104 -3.66 25.39 -0.14
C LEU A 104 -2.79 26.04 0.96
N ASP A 105 -2.64 27.36 0.91
CA ASP A 105 -1.89 28.12 1.91
C ASP A 105 -2.48 27.96 3.32
N THR A 106 -3.81 27.78 3.46
CA THR A 106 -4.44 27.55 4.77
C THR A 106 -4.05 26.22 5.44
N TYR A 107 -3.63 25.22 4.65
CA TYR A 107 -3.15 23.93 5.12
C TYR A 107 -1.67 23.93 5.50
N THR A 108 -0.94 25.00 5.20
CA THR A 108 0.48 25.10 5.57
C THR A 108 0.67 25.30 7.08
N GLY A 109 1.82 24.85 7.58
CA GLY A 109 2.17 24.94 8.99
C GLY A 109 2.73 23.64 9.55
N ARG A 110 2.88 23.58 10.87
CA ARG A 110 3.39 22.39 11.58
C ARG A 110 2.23 21.58 12.14
N TYR A 111 2.32 20.26 12.02
CA TYR A 111 1.32 19.33 12.50
C TYR A 111 2.00 18.27 13.38
N GLU A 112 1.56 18.10 14.61
CA GLU A 112 2.11 17.11 15.53
C GLU A 112 1.56 15.72 15.16
N VAL A 113 2.41 14.86 14.59
CA VAL A 113 2.01 13.51 14.12
C VAL A 113 2.17 12.44 15.20
N MET A 114 3.13 12.65 16.11
CA MET A 114 3.39 11.84 17.31
C MET A 114 3.90 12.79 18.40
N PRO A 115 3.83 12.43 19.68
CA PRO A 115 4.31 13.30 20.77
C PRO A 115 5.73 13.81 20.51
N GLY A 116 5.87 15.13 20.31
CA GLY A 116 7.15 15.79 20.03
C GLY A 116 7.68 15.65 18.59
N VAL A 117 6.99 14.94 17.69
CA VAL A 117 7.35 14.80 16.28
C VAL A 117 6.38 15.59 15.41
N PHE A 118 6.91 16.52 14.63
CA PHE A 118 6.11 17.42 13.81
C PHE A 118 6.38 17.20 12.32
N ALA A 119 5.30 17.08 11.56
CA ALA A 119 5.32 17.24 10.11
C ALA A 119 5.26 18.74 9.76
N THR A 120 6.02 19.15 8.76
CA THR A 120 5.93 20.49 8.19
C THR A 120 5.22 20.41 6.85
N VAL A 121 4.05 21.04 6.74
CA VAL A 121 3.26 21.14 5.51
C VAL A 121 3.57 22.47 4.83
N THR A 122 3.96 22.40 3.56
CA THR A 122 4.30 23.56 2.71
C THR A 122 3.54 23.47 1.40
N ARG A 123 3.24 24.60 0.76
CA ARG A 123 2.67 24.60 -0.59
C ARG A 123 3.73 24.21 -1.61
N ASN A 124 3.36 23.34 -2.56
CA ASN A 124 4.22 22.91 -3.67
C ASN A 124 3.46 23.07 -4.99
N GLY A 125 3.55 24.24 -5.61
CA GLY A 125 2.77 24.58 -6.80
C GLY A 125 1.26 24.52 -6.53
N ASN A 126 0.58 23.58 -7.18
CA ASN A 126 -0.86 23.31 -7.05
C ASN A 126 -1.18 22.17 -6.06
N GLY A 127 -0.19 21.71 -5.30
CA GLY A 127 -0.35 20.71 -4.26
C GLY A 127 0.35 21.11 -2.97
N LEU A 128 0.60 20.13 -2.12
CA LEU A 128 1.30 20.28 -0.86
C LEU A 128 2.57 19.42 -0.86
N ALA A 129 3.54 19.80 -0.05
CA ALA A 129 4.64 18.94 0.32
C ALA A 129 4.72 18.85 1.83
N ILE A 130 4.86 17.62 2.32
CA ILE A 130 4.88 17.31 3.74
C ILE A 130 6.22 16.69 4.07
N GLN A 131 6.92 17.32 5.00
CA GLN A 131 8.20 16.83 5.48
C GLN A 131 8.04 16.28 6.89
N ILE A 132 8.38 15.01 7.08
CA ILE A 132 8.39 14.33 8.37
C ILE A 132 9.84 13.97 8.69
N PRO A 133 10.34 14.23 9.92
CA PRO A 133 11.68 13.81 10.33
C PRO A 133 11.93 12.34 9.99
N MET A 134 13.11 12.04 9.43
CA MET A 134 13.54 10.69 9.00
C MET A 134 12.80 10.07 7.80
N GLN A 135 11.60 10.54 7.45
CA GLN A 135 10.84 10.07 6.27
C GLN A 135 11.06 10.93 5.02
N GLY A 136 11.68 12.10 5.16
CA GLY A 136 11.95 13.00 4.04
C GLY A 136 10.72 13.82 3.63
N LYS A 137 10.74 14.33 2.39
CA LYS A 137 9.70 15.19 1.82
C LYS A 137 8.82 14.36 0.88
N ILE A 138 7.51 14.40 1.11
CA ILE A 138 6.50 13.68 0.34
C ILE A 138 5.60 14.69 -0.37
N GLU A 139 5.32 14.47 -1.65
CA GLU A 139 4.43 15.32 -2.44
C GLU A 139 2.99 14.82 -2.36
N PHE A 140 2.05 15.74 -2.18
CA PHE A 140 0.62 15.46 -2.09
C PHE A 140 -0.16 16.30 -3.12
N LEU A 141 -1.05 15.65 -3.84
CA LEU A 141 -1.93 16.25 -4.83
C LEU A 141 -3.37 16.32 -4.29
N PRO A 142 -4.13 17.38 -4.61
CA PRO A 142 -5.51 17.51 -4.18
C PRO A 142 -6.42 16.49 -4.88
N GLN A 143 -7.24 15.78 -4.12
CA GLN A 143 -8.38 15.00 -4.61
C GLN A 143 -9.69 15.77 -4.46
N SER A 144 -9.78 16.63 -3.45
CA SER A 144 -10.85 17.59 -3.23
C SER A 144 -10.29 18.83 -2.53
N GLU A 145 -11.13 19.75 -2.07
CA GLU A 145 -10.64 20.91 -1.30
C GLU A 145 -9.87 20.48 -0.03
N THR A 146 -10.35 19.46 0.69
CA THR A 146 -9.77 19.03 1.97
C THR A 146 -9.03 17.71 1.92
N LYS A 147 -9.19 16.91 0.85
CA LYS A 147 -8.55 15.61 0.68
C LYS A 147 -7.40 15.66 -0.29
N PHE A 148 -6.30 15.03 0.08
CA PHE A 148 -5.07 14.96 -0.68
C PHE A 148 -4.55 13.53 -0.69
N PHE A 149 -3.89 13.14 -1.77
CA PHE A 149 -3.24 11.83 -1.90
C PHE A 149 -1.77 12.02 -2.24
N GLN A 150 -0.93 11.12 -1.78
CA GLN A 150 0.49 11.12 -2.10
C GLN A 150 0.69 10.88 -3.60
N LYS A 151 1.57 11.67 -4.21
CA LYS A 151 2.06 11.41 -5.56
C LYS A 151 2.96 10.17 -5.54
N ASP A 152 2.62 9.17 -6.35
CA ASP A 152 3.35 7.91 -6.47
C ASP A 152 3.37 7.06 -5.18
N GLY A 153 2.30 7.10 -4.38
CA GLY A 153 2.17 6.27 -3.18
C GLY A 153 0.74 6.17 -2.64
N ASP A 154 0.58 5.48 -1.51
CA ASP A 154 -0.73 5.08 -0.98
C ASP A 154 -1.21 5.89 0.24
N LEU A 155 -0.57 7.02 0.54
CA LEU A 155 -0.97 7.87 1.66
C LEU A 155 -2.10 8.82 1.26
N GLU A 156 -3.14 8.86 2.10
CA GLU A 156 -4.21 9.85 2.00
C GLU A 156 -4.22 10.77 3.22
N ILE A 157 -4.54 12.04 3.00
CA ILE A 157 -4.67 13.06 4.03
C ILE A 157 -5.97 13.80 3.87
N ASN A 158 -6.72 13.92 4.96
CA ASN A 158 -7.90 14.77 5.04
C ASN A 158 -7.68 15.87 6.08
N PHE A 159 -7.73 17.12 5.66
CA PHE A 159 -7.69 18.27 6.57
C PHE A 159 -9.08 18.55 7.15
N VAL A 160 -9.14 18.68 8.46
CA VAL A 160 -10.37 19.03 9.17
C VAL A 160 -10.32 20.50 9.56
N LYS A 161 -11.40 21.21 9.25
CA LYS A 161 -11.60 22.60 9.67
C LYS A 161 -12.42 22.61 10.97
N SER A 162 -12.13 23.56 11.85
CA SER A 162 -12.94 23.88 13.04
C SER A 162 -14.25 24.57 12.63
N GLU A 163 -15.12 24.82 13.60
CA GLU A 163 -16.35 25.61 13.42
C GLU A 163 -16.08 27.04 12.93
N SER A 164 -14.90 27.61 13.23
CA SER A 164 -14.46 28.92 12.72
C SER A 164 -13.92 28.87 11.28
N GLY A 165 -13.85 27.69 10.66
CA GLY A 165 -13.32 27.49 9.31
C GLY A 165 -11.79 27.37 9.23
N GLU A 166 -11.09 27.43 10.37
CA GLU A 166 -9.63 27.27 10.43
C GLU A 166 -9.23 25.79 10.46
N VAL A 167 -8.12 25.44 9.84
CA VAL A 167 -7.63 24.05 9.83
C VAL A 167 -7.13 23.67 11.24
N SER A 168 -7.77 22.68 11.86
CA SER A 168 -7.49 22.25 13.24
C SER A 168 -6.62 21.00 13.30
N GLU A 169 -6.81 20.07 12.38
CA GLU A 169 -6.07 18.81 12.29
C GLU A 169 -5.95 18.30 10.87
N ALA A 170 -4.97 17.42 10.66
CA ALA A 170 -4.85 16.57 9.48
C ALA A 170 -5.02 15.11 9.90
N GLN A 171 -5.91 14.39 9.24
CA GLN A 171 -6.11 12.95 9.43
C GLN A 171 -5.33 12.23 8.32
N ILE A 172 -4.35 11.43 8.69
CA ILE A 172 -3.46 10.72 7.77
C ILE A 172 -3.78 9.24 7.83
N ASP A 173 -4.22 8.67 6.71
CA ASP A 173 -4.50 7.24 6.61
C ASP A 173 -3.23 6.50 6.19
N MET A 174 -2.75 5.61 7.07
CA MET A 174 -1.56 4.78 6.86
C MET A 174 -1.88 3.32 7.18
N MET A 175 -1.71 2.41 6.22
CA MET A 175 -1.81 0.95 6.44
C MET A 175 -3.11 0.51 7.17
N GLY A 176 -4.25 1.14 6.84
CA GLY A 176 -5.54 0.85 7.45
C GLY A 176 -5.75 1.44 8.85
N ARG A 177 -4.90 2.38 9.30
CA ARG A 177 -5.06 3.16 10.53
C ARG A 177 -5.07 4.65 10.21
N THR A 178 -5.87 5.41 10.95
CA THR A 178 -5.92 6.88 10.85
C THR A 178 -5.11 7.51 11.99
N ILE A 179 -4.10 8.30 11.64
CA ILE A 179 -3.34 9.14 12.57
C ILE A 179 -3.93 10.55 12.56
N LYS A 180 -4.25 11.09 13.74
CA LYS A 180 -4.72 12.47 13.88
C LYS A 180 -3.55 13.38 14.23
N ALA A 181 -3.17 14.24 13.31
CA ALA A 181 -2.10 15.21 13.49
C ALA A 181 -2.69 16.59 13.79
N LYS A 182 -2.50 17.08 15.02
CA LYS A 182 -3.04 18.39 15.42
C LYS A 182 -2.19 19.51 14.82
N LYS A 183 -2.84 20.55 14.29
CA LYS A 183 -2.11 21.73 13.84
C LYS A 183 -1.49 22.42 15.05
N ALA A 184 -0.17 22.57 15.04
CA ALA A 184 0.55 23.29 16.08
C ALA A 184 0.22 24.78 15.97
N ARG A 185 -0.02 25.42 17.11
CA ARG A 185 -0.09 26.90 17.15
C ARG A 185 1.29 27.44 16.84
N GLU A 186 1.39 28.40 15.92
CA GLU A 186 2.64 29.14 15.75
C GLU A 186 2.94 29.87 17.06
N VAL A 187 4.01 29.46 17.73
CA VAL A 187 4.60 30.28 18.79
C VAL A 187 5.35 31.37 18.05
N ALA A 188 4.85 32.60 18.10
CA ALA A 188 5.57 33.76 17.60
C ALA A 188 7.01 33.66 18.11
N ALA A 189 7.98 33.67 17.19
CA ALA A 189 9.38 33.71 17.54
C ALA A 189 9.60 34.99 18.35
N ASN A 190 9.59 34.86 19.68
CA ASN A 190 10.05 35.92 20.56
C ASN A 190 11.53 36.11 20.21
N GLY A 191 11.80 37.15 19.44
CA GLY A 191 13.15 37.60 19.17
C GLY A 191 13.82 37.91 20.49
N SER A 192 14.73 37.04 20.91
CA SER A 192 15.77 37.41 21.87
C SER A 192 16.99 37.82 21.06
N GLY A 193 16.92 39.04 20.53
CA GLY A 193 18.13 39.85 20.37
C GLY A 193 18.54 40.32 21.76
N GLN A 194 19.69 39.85 22.21
CA GLN A 194 20.68 40.56 23.02
C GLN A 194 22.00 39.80 22.98
#